data_AF-A0A1I7E7B1-F1
#
_entry.id   AF-A0A1I7E7B1-F1
#
_cell.length_a   1.000
_cell.length_b   1.000
_cell.length_c   1.000
_cell.angle_alpha   90.00
_cell.angle_beta   90.00
_cell.angle_gamma   90.00
#
_symmetry.space_group_name_H-M   'P 1'
#
loop_
_entity.id
_entity.type
_entity.pdbx_description
1 polymer ?
#
loop_
_entity_poly.entity_id
_entity_poly.type
_entity_poly.pdbx_seq_one_letter_code
_entity_poly.pdbx_strand_id
1 'polypeptide(L)'
;MDGGGGRIDRTERHFWLTRSMARVMGVNLMRAMEQGLLSPEDYGEMVARCQAGKCHEICQLWLARQTGVAAKAPDHCLHRDVLDRLRGS
;
A
#
# COMPACT_ATOMS: atom_id res chain seq x y z
N MET A 1 -14.39 8.08 -24.80
CA MET A 1 -13.98 7.63 -23.45
C MET A 1 -13.76 6.14 -23.56
N ASP A 2 -12.60 5.76 -24.06
CA ASP A 2 -12.24 4.37 -24.34
C ASP A 2 -11.92 3.66 -23.03
N GLY A 3 -12.96 3.21 -22.33
CA GLY A 3 -12.87 2.44 -21.09
C GLY A 3 -12.54 0.99 -21.39
N GLY A 4 -11.36 0.74 -21.98
CA GLY A 4 -10.85 -0.60 -22.22
C GLY A 4 -10.78 -1.37 -20.91
N GLY A 5 -11.63 -2.40 -20.79
CA GLY A 5 -11.53 -3.45 -19.78
C GLY A 5 -10.26 -4.26 -20.00
N GLY A 6 -9.12 -3.65 -19.69
CA GLY A 6 -7.81 -4.26 -19.71
C GLY A 6 -7.62 -5.06 -18.44
N ARG A 7 -7.11 -6.28 -18.60
CA ARG A 7 -6.73 -7.19 -17.51
C ARG A 7 -5.78 -6.44 -16.56
N ILE A 8 -6.28 -5.93 -15.42
CA ILE A 8 -5.44 -5.32 -14.38
C ILE A 8 -4.34 -6.34 -14.09
N ASP A 9 -3.11 -5.97 -14.39
CA ASP A 9 -2.00 -6.87 -14.17
C ASP A 9 -1.92 -7.15 -12.67
N ARG A 10 -1.49 -8.36 -12.30
CA ARG A 10 -1.48 -8.78 -10.89
C ARG A 10 -0.67 -7.78 -10.04
N THR A 11 0.42 -7.25 -10.58
CA THR A 11 1.31 -6.30 -9.92
C THR A 11 0.61 -4.95 -9.71
N GLU A 12 -0.13 -4.45 -10.70
CA GLU A 12 -0.90 -3.21 -10.65
C GLU A 12 -1.94 -3.26 -9.53
N ARG A 13 -2.63 -4.40 -9.35
CA ARG A 13 -3.54 -4.58 -8.22
C ARG A 13 -2.82 -4.40 -6.88
N HIS A 14 -1.63 -4.98 -6.73
CA HIS A 14 -0.86 -4.88 -5.48
C HIS A 14 -0.19 -3.52 -5.30
N PHE A 15 0.13 -2.83 -6.38
CA PHE A 15 0.57 -1.44 -6.38
C PHE A 15 -0.51 -0.54 -5.80
N TRP A 16 -1.73 -0.60 -6.34
CA TRP A 16 -2.86 0.19 -5.85
C TRP A 16 -3.26 -0.17 -4.42
N LEU A 17 -3.19 -1.45 -4.05
CA LEU A 17 -3.47 -1.88 -2.68
C LEU A 17 -2.45 -1.29 -1.70
N THR A 18 -1.15 -1.39 -1.99
CA THR A 18 -0.08 -0.83 -1.15
C THR A 18 -0.25 0.68 -0.96
N ARG A 19 -0.55 1.40 -2.06
CA ARG A 19 -0.81 2.84 -2.01
C ARG A 19 -2.06 3.20 -1.21
N SER A 20 -3.12 2.41 -1.32
CA SER A 20 -4.38 2.63 -0.58
C SER A 20 -4.19 2.43 0.92
N MET A 21 -3.48 1.37 1.32
CA MET A 21 -3.10 1.14 2.71
C MET A 21 -2.33 2.32 3.30
N ALA A 22 -1.28 2.77 2.59
CA ALA A 22 -0.47 3.90 3.01
C ALA A 22 -1.31 5.18 3.17
N ARG A 23 -2.14 5.51 2.17
CA ARG A 23 -3.00 6.69 2.19
C ARG A 23 -3.94 6.70 3.39
N VAL A 24 -4.60 5.58 3.67
CA VAL A 24 -5.53 5.48 4.81
C VAL A 24 -4.81 5.61 6.14
N MET A 25 -3.54 5.23 6.21
CA MET A 25 -2.70 5.45 7.40
C MET A 25 -2.10 6.87 7.49
N GLY A 26 -2.40 7.75 6.53
CA GLY A 26 -1.83 9.10 6.46
C GLY A 26 -0.38 9.14 5.97
N VAL A 27 0.09 8.08 5.31
CA VAL A 27 1.44 7.99 4.74
C VAL A 27 1.41 8.43 3.28
N ASN A 28 2.27 9.38 2.93
CA ASN A 28 2.50 9.77 1.54
C ASN A 28 3.78 9.12 1.01
N LEU A 29 3.66 7.98 0.33
CA LEU A 29 4.80 7.23 -0.21
C LEU A 29 5.62 8.04 -1.22
N MET A 30 4.99 8.93 -1.99
CA MET A 30 5.70 9.81 -2.93
C MET A 30 6.60 10.79 -2.16
N ARG A 31 6.05 11.45 -1.14
CA ARG A 31 6.82 12.35 -0.27
C ARG A 31 7.92 11.62 0.49
N ALA A 32 7.67 10.40 0.97
CA ALA A 32 8.68 9.55 1.59
C ALA A 32 9.83 9.24 0.62
N MET A 33 9.54 9.04 -0.67
CA MET A 33 10.57 8.87 -1.70
C MET A 33 11.34 10.16 -1.98
N GLU A 34 10.65 11.29 -2.09
CA GLU A 34 11.28 12.61 -2.28
C GLU A 34 12.20 12.99 -1.10
N GLN A 35 11.85 12.59 0.12
CA GLN A 35 12.66 12.79 1.33
C GLN A 35 13.78 11.75 1.50
N GLY A 36 13.88 10.74 0.62
CA GLY A 36 14.85 9.65 0.75
C GLY A 36 14.57 8.67 1.89
N LEU A 37 13.36 8.69 2.47
CA LEU A 37 12.92 7.75 3.53
C LEU A 37 12.48 6.38 2.98
N LEU A 38 12.21 6.32 1.68
CA LEU A 38 11.83 5.13 0.93
C LEU A 38 12.50 5.21 -0.45
N SER A 39 13.24 4.20 -0.88
CA SER A 39 13.76 4.22 -2.26
C SER A 39 12.70 3.71 -3.26
N PRO A 40 12.78 4.08 -4.55
CA PRO A 40 11.92 3.50 -5.59
C PRO A 40 12.06 1.98 -5.69
N GLU A 41 13.27 1.45 -5.46
CA GLU A 41 13.55 0.01 -5.43
C GLU A 41 12.85 -0.66 -4.25
N ASP A 42 12.97 -0.11 -3.04
CA ASP A 42 12.27 -0.62 -1.85
C ASP A 42 10.75 -0.58 -2.06
N TYR A 43 10.23 0.47 -2.70
CA TYR A 43 8.81 0.56 -2.99
C TYR A 43 8.36 -0.52 -3.99
N GLY A 44 9.16 -0.79 -5.03
CA GLY A 44 8.93 -1.92 -5.93
C GLY A 44 8.93 -3.26 -5.20
N GLU A 45 9.87 -3.47 -4.27
CA GLU A 45 9.94 -4.67 -3.45
C GLU A 45 8.72 -4.81 -2.54
N MET A 46 8.23 -3.72 -1.94
CA MET A 46 6.98 -3.73 -1.17
C MET A 46 5.83 -4.27 -2.03
N VAL A 47 5.65 -3.76 -3.26
CA VAL A 47 4.58 -4.23 -4.14
C VAL A 47 4.73 -5.73 -4.45
N ALA A 48 5.94 -6.19 -4.77
CA ALA A 48 6.22 -7.61 -5.02
C ALA A 48 5.96 -8.50 -3.77
N ARG A 49 6.31 -8.03 -2.58
CA ARG A 49 6.05 -8.73 -1.31
C ARG A 49 4.56 -8.80 -0.98
N CYS A 50 3.81 -7.72 -1.23
CA CYS A 50 2.35 -7.74 -1.10
C CYS A 50 1.72 -8.80 -2.00
N GLN A 51 2.23 -8.93 -3.23
CA GLN A 51 1.79 -9.93 -4.18
C GLN A 51 2.09 -11.37 -3.71
N ALA A 52 3.28 -11.60 -3.16
CA ALA A 52 3.69 -12.93 -2.67
C ALA A 52 3.02 -13.32 -1.34
N GLY A 53 2.73 -12.34 -0.48
CA GLY A 53 2.28 -12.55 0.91
C GLY A 53 0.87 -13.10 1.08
N LYS A 54 0.06 -13.13 0.02
CA LYS A 54 -1.33 -13.64 -0.02
C LYS A 54 -2.32 -13.01 0.99
N CYS A 55 -1.92 -12.09 1.87
CA CYS A 55 -2.81 -11.42 2.84
C CYS A 55 -3.68 -10.28 2.24
N HIS A 56 -3.59 -10.08 0.93
CA HIS A 56 -4.24 -8.97 0.21
C HIS A 56 -5.76 -8.87 0.39
N GLU A 57 -6.48 -9.98 0.55
CA GLU A 57 -7.92 -9.98 0.79
C GLU A 57 -8.25 -9.38 2.16
N ILE A 58 -7.44 -9.68 3.18
CA ILE A 58 -7.63 -9.14 4.53
C ILE A 58 -7.34 -7.63 4.52
N CYS A 59 -6.30 -7.19 3.82
CA CYS A 59 -6.02 -5.77 3.63
C CYS A 59 -7.16 -5.04 2.93
N GLN A 60 -7.79 -5.64 1.90
CA GLN A 60 -8.95 -5.06 1.22
C GLN A 60 -10.18 -4.96 2.13
N LEU A 61 -10.49 -6.03 2.88
CA LEU A 61 -11.58 -6.03 3.85
C LEU A 61 -11.34 -5.06 5.00
N TRP A 62 -10.08 -4.87 5.41
CA TRP A 62 -9.71 -3.86 6.38
C TRP A 62 -9.91 -2.45 5.84
N LEU A 63 -9.45 -2.17 4.60
CA LEU A 63 -9.64 -0.88 3.93
C LEU A 63 -11.12 -0.51 3.81
N ALA A 64 -11.98 -1.45 3.44
CA ALA A 64 -13.41 -1.23 3.30
C ALA A 64 -14.11 -0.79 4.61
N ARG A 65 -13.48 -1.05 5.76
CA ARG A 65 -14.01 -0.66 7.08
C ARG A 65 -13.47 0.68 7.57
N GLN A 66 -12.49 1.28 6.90
CA GLN A 66 -11.88 2.53 7.35
C GLN A 66 -12.73 3.73 6.92
N THR A 67 -13.14 4.54 7.89
CA THR A 67 -13.91 5.78 7.67
C THR A 67 -13.07 7.05 7.88
N GLY A 68 -11.79 6.90 8.27
CA GLY A 68 -10.88 7.99 8.56
C GLY A 68 -9.42 7.54 8.52
N VAL A 69 -8.52 8.34 9.11
CA VAL A 69 -7.10 7.99 9.18
C VAL A 69 -6.88 6.88 10.21
N ALA A 70 -6.39 5.73 9.75
CA ALA A 70 -6.09 4.60 10.61
C ALA A 70 -4.76 4.81 11.35
N ALA A 71 -4.77 4.60 12.66
CA ALA A 71 -3.57 4.76 13.48
C ALA A 71 -2.57 3.60 13.36
N LYS A 72 -3.00 2.42 12.88
CA LYS A 72 -2.19 1.21 12.75
C LYS A 72 -2.61 0.41 11.52
N ALA A 73 -1.65 -0.23 10.87
CA ALA A 73 -1.94 -1.22 9.84
C ALA A 73 -2.56 -2.48 10.47
N PRO A 74 -3.31 -3.30 9.70
CA PRO A 74 -3.76 -4.60 10.17
C PRO A 74 -2.57 -5.52 10.43
N ASP A 75 -2.65 -6.36 11.46
CA ASP A 75 -1.51 -7.15 11.95
C ASP A 75 -0.92 -8.11 10.91
N HIS A 76 -1.71 -8.50 9.92
CA HIS A 76 -1.34 -9.41 8.84
C HIS A 76 -0.75 -8.69 7.62
N CYS A 77 -0.65 -7.35 7.64
CA CYS A 77 0.01 -6.61 6.58
C CYS A 77 1.53 -6.77 6.70
N LEU A 78 2.17 -7.30 5.65
CA LEU A 78 3.64 -7.42 5.59
C LEU A 78 4.37 -6.07 5.65
N HIS A 79 3.66 -4.98 5.39
CA HIS A 79 4.22 -3.63 5.39
C HIS A 79 3.89 -2.84 6.65
N ARG A 80 3.27 -3.47 7.66
CA ARG A 80 2.85 -2.80 8.90
C ARG A 80 3.96 -1.93 9.48
N ASP A 81 5.14 -2.51 9.69
CA ASP A 81 6.24 -1.81 10.34
C ASP A 81 6.82 -0.67 9.48
N VAL A 82 6.90 -0.88 8.15
CA VAL A 82 7.34 0.17 7.22
C VAL A 82 6.32 1.30 7.16
N LEU A 83 5.04 0.99 7.06
CA LEU A 83 3.98 1.99 7.01
C LEU A 83 3.93 2.77 8.32
N ASP A 84 4.02 2.10 9.46
CA ASP A 84 4.06 2.74 10.78
C ASP A 84 5.27 3.67 10.92
N ARG A 85 6.46 3.27 10.43
CA ARG A 85 7.68 4.10 10.42
C ARG A 85 7.53 5.36 9.56
N LEU A 86 6.83 5.26 8.43
CA LEU A 86 6.65 6.36 7.48
C LEU A 86 5.49 7.29 7.85
N ARG A 87 4.78 7.06 8.97
CA ARG A 87 3.69 7.95 9.38
C ARG A 87 4.24 9.33 9.74
N GLY A 88 3.62 10.36 9.17
CA GLY A 88 3.99 11.76 9.40
C GLY A 88 5.07 12.30 8.45
N SER A 89 5.57 11.51 7.51
CA SER A 89 6.48 11.96 6.43
C SER A 89 5.84 12.94 5.47
#